data_AF-B3NCG6-F1
#
_entry.id   AF-B3NCG6-F1
#
_cell.length_a   1.000
_cell.length_b   1.000
_cell.length_c   1.000
_cell.angle_alpha   90.00
_cell.angle_beta   90.00
_cell.angle_gamma   90.00
#
_symmetry.space_group_name_H-M   'P 1'
#
loop_
_entity.id
_entity.type
_entity.pdbx_description
1 polymer ?
#
loop_
_entity_poly.entity_id
_entity_poly.type
_entity_poly.pdbx_seq_one_letter_code
_entity_poly.pdbx_strand_id
1 'polypeptide(L)'
;MSTFVVKLLQRSQLSHSQIDVKPFIYVRSKWMDDDVELDFLLTCDNQNYRSSLKYDELRNGASELEQPYDAFFAECKNALTTHMGLRGFDYEICLEDAEKPAFKVYKCEGYETLYLDVPLRKVSNCYQLLDAAIEAGQQKPQAAPDSESEAQITTSLAEYEKYVRESKLKEQELLKKFLLLLNSKKAHIRELESQLEKKGSSGKNNQRTSSDEEDEAYGAATQAMNVDDDNDSD
;
A
#
# COMPACT_ATOMS: atom_id res chain seq x y z
N MET A 1 9.79 -15.63 30.74
CA MET A 1 10.44 -14.31 30.58
C MET A 1 11.08 -14.22 29.21
N SER A 2 10.69 -13.23 28.41
CA SER A 2 11.26 -13.00 27.07
C SER A 2 11.69 -11.55 26.93
N THR A 3 12.89 -11.32 26.41
CA THR A 3 13.45 -9.98 26.21
C THR A 3 13.67 -9.75 24.73
N PHE A 4 13.25 -8.59 24.23
CA PHE A 4 13.43 -8.18 22.85
C PHE A 4 14.10 -6.81 22.80
N VAL A 5 14.96 -6.61 21.81
CA VAL A 5 15.55 -5.31 21.50
C VAL A 5 15.22 -4.97 20.06
N VAL A 6 14.47 -3.90 19.87
CA VAL A 6 14.00 -3.47 18.55
C VAL A 6 14.29 -2.01 18.31
N LYS A 7 14.28 -1.64 17.04
CA LYS A 7 14.36 -0.26 16.59
C LYS A 7 13.02 0.06 15.94
N LEU A 8 12.34 1.10 16.40
CA LEU A 8 11.05 1.57 15.90
C LEU A 8 11.25 2.90 15.17
N LEU A 9 10.40 3.17 14.18
CA LEU A 9 10.35 4.45 13.49
C LEU A 9 9.41 5.38 14.25
N GLN A 10 9.91 6.54 14.67
CA GLN A 10 9.08 7.54 15.32
C GLN A 10 8.28 8.32 14.27
N ARG A 11 6.99 8.53 14.56
CA ARG A 11 6.12 9.41 13.79
C ARG A 11 6.68 10.83 13.85
N SER A 12 6.95 11.42 12.67
CA SER A 12 7.36 12.81 12.53
C SER A 12 6.25 13.60 11.86
N GLN A 13 5.88 14.76 12.42
CA GLN A 13 5.07 15.73 11.70
C GLN A 13 5.92 16.34 10.58
N LEU A 14 5.46 16.21 9.34
CA LEU A 14 6.14 16.78 8.17
C LEU A 14 5.97 18.30 8.20
N SER A 15 7.04 19.04 8.50
CA SER A 15 7.05 20.50 8.37
C SER A 15 7.69 20.93 7.06
N HIS A 16 7.28 22.09 6.54
CA HIS A 16 7.61 22.61 5.21
C HIS A 16 9.12 22.78 4.91
N SER A 17 10.00 22.64 5.92
CA SER A 17 11.45 22.82 5.78
C SER A 17 12.27 21.66 6.38
N GLN A 18 11.84 20.41 6.24
CA GLN A 18 12.58 19.28 6.81
C GLN A 18 13.76 18.80 5.96
N ILE A 19 14.90 18.67 6.64
CA ILE A 19 15.99 17.77 6.27
C ILE A 19 15.49 16.35 6.57
N ASP A 20 15.61 15.41 5.63
CA ASP A 20 15.18 14.01 5.79
C ASP A 20 16.06 13.28 6.83
N VAL A 21 15.78 13.53 8.10
CA VAL A 21 16.37 12.80 9.22
C VAL A 21 15.25 12.01 9.87
N LYS A 22 15.22 10.69 9.63
CA LYS A 22 14.24 9.79 10.23
C LYS A 22 14.56 9.57 11.72
N PRO A 23 13.71 10.02 12.66
CA PRO A 23 13.91 9.77 14.07
C PRO A 23 13.60 8.30 14.40
N PHE A 24 14.46 7.68 15.20
CA PHE A 24 14.31 6.30 15.64
C PHE A 24 14.20 6.21 17.17
N ILE A 25 13.47 5.20 17.61
CA ILE A 25 13.35 4.84 19.02
C ILE A 25 13.91 3.42 19.17
N TYR A 26 14.94 3.24 19.98
CA TYR A 26 15.39 1.92 20.37
C TYR A 26 14.62 1.48 21.60
N VAL A 27 13.98 0.32 21.54
CA VAL A 27 13.13 -0.20 22.61
C VAL A 27 13.66 -1.55 23.05
N ARG A 28 13.89 -1.70 24.34
CA ARG A 28 14.02 -2.99 25.00
C ARG A 28 12.70 -3.30 25.68
N SER A 29 12.07 -4.41 25.31
CA SER A 29 10.88 -4.92 26.01
C SER A 29 11.19 -6.22 26.72
N LYS A 30 10.88 -6.28 28.01
CA LYS A 30 11.08 -7.44 28.86
C LYS A 30 9.73 -7.85 29.44
N TRP A 31 9.25 -9.00 28.97
CA TRP A 31 7.93 -9.52 29.28
C TRP A 31 8.03 -10.52 30.43
N MET A 32 7.43 -10.16 31.56
CA MET A 32 7.37 -10.95 32.79
C MET A 32 5.98 -11.61 32.91
N ASP A 33 5.71 -12.23 34.05
CA ASP A 33 4.46 -12.97 34.24
C ASP A 33 3.26 -12.03 34.49
N ASP A 34 3.48 -10.85 35.10
CA ASP A 34 2.42 -9.89 35.46
C ASP A 34 2.58 -8.49 34.83
N ASP A 35 3.78 -8.16 34.33
CA ASP A 35 4.12 -6.84 33.80
C ASP A 35 5.12 -6.89 32.63
N VAL A 36 5.24 -5.74 31.97
CA VAL A 36 6.23 -5.48 30.91
C VAL A 36 7.10 -4.32 31.32
N GLU A 37 8.41 -4.56 31.43
CA GLU A 37 9.39 -3.50 31.58
C GLU A 37 9.84 -3.03 30.19
N LEU A 38 9.76 -1.73 29.94
CA LEU A 38 10.15 -1.10 28.69
C LEU A 38 11.27 -0.09 28.95
N ASP A 39 12.37 -0.19 28.22
CA ASP A 39 13.41 0.85 28.19
C ASP A 39 13.54 1.42 26.79
N PHE A 40 13.64 2.74 26.72
CA PHE A 40 13.67 3.50 25.48
C PHE A 40 14.95 4.32 25.40
N LEU A 41 15.57 4.35 24.22
CA LEU A 41 16.61 5.31 23.85
C LEU A 41 16.16 6.03 22.59
N LEU A 42 15.97 7.35 22.69
CA LEU A 42 15.54 8.18 21.57
C LEU A 42 16.75 8.75 20.85
N THR A 43 16.73 8.72 19.52
CA THR A 43 17.83 9.32 18.75
C THR A 43 17.76 10.85 18.66
N CYS A 44 16.61 11.46 18.92
CA CYS A 44 16.41 12.90 18.75
C CYS A 44 17.05 13.74 19.87
N ASP A 45 16.94 13.30 21.12
CA ASP A 45 17.47 13.99 22.30
C ASP A 45 18.59 13.20 23.01
N ASN A 46 18.86 11.97 22.52
CA ASN A 46 19.80 11.02 23.10
C ASN A 46 19.52 10.75 24.59
N GLN A 47 18.26 10.82 25.01
CA GLN A 47 17.81 10.55 26.36
C GLN A 47 17.28 9.12 26.49
N ASN A 48 17.34 8.62 27.72
CA ASN A 48 16.83 7.31 28.07
C ASN A 48 15.57 7.45 28.91
N TYR A 49 14.61 6.58 28.64
CA TYR A 49 13.37 6.50 29.39
C TYR A 49 13.09 5.07 29.80
N ARG A 50 12.34 4.92 30.88
CA ARG A 50 11.83 3.64 31.35
C ARG A 50 10.35 3.74 31.57
N SER A 51 9.65 2.66 31.27
CA SER A 51 8.29 2.45 31.71
C SER A 51 8.06 1.03 32.18
N SER A 52 6.98 0.83 32.91
CA SER A 52 6.45 -0.45 33.33
C SER A 52 4.96 -0.45 33.03
N LEU A 53 4.48 -1.43 32.28
CA LEU A 53 3.08 -1.58 31.91
C LEU A 53 2.55 -2.87 32.54
N LYS A 54 1.50 -2.76 33.35
CA LYS A 54 0.88 -3.94 33.98
C LYS A 54 -0.10 -4.61 33.03
N TYR A 55 -0.27 -5.93 33.14
CA TYR A 55 -1.25 -6.65 32.31
C TYR A 55 -2.69 -6.24 32.59
N ASP A 56 -3.00 -5.74 33.79
CA ASP A 56 -4.29 -5.14 34.11
C ASP A 56 -4.56 -3.88 33.30
N GLU A 57 -3.53 -3.05 33.04
CA GLU A 57 -3.65 -1.84 32.23
C GLU A 57 -3.90 -2.19 30.76
N LEU A 58 -3.23 -3.23 30.25
CA LEU A 58 -3.53 -3.80 28.92
C LEU A 58 -4.96 -4.34 28.82
N ARG A 59 -5.46 -4.96 29.90
CA ARG A 59 -6.83 -5.50 29.93
C ARG A 59 -7.87 -4.38 29.92
N ASN A 60 -7.59 -3.28 30.61
CA ASN A 60 -8.44 -2.09 30.55
C ASN A 60 -8.44 -1.49 29.14
N GLY A 61 -7.28 -1.34 28.50
CA GLY A 61 -7.19 -0.86 27.11
C GLY A 61 -7.94 -1.75 26.11
N ALA A 62 -7.84 -3.08 26.23
CA ALA A 62 -8.61 -4.01 25.42
C ALA A 62 -10.14 -3.84 25.63
N SER A 63 -10.55 -3.61 26.88
CA SER A 63 -11.96 -3.40 27.22
C SER A 63 -12.50 -2.07 26.70
N GLU A 64 -11.69 -1.01 26.75
CA GLU A 64 -12.04 0.32 26.21
C GLU A 64 -12.19 0.30 24.67
N LEU A 65 -11.40 -0.53 23.99
CA LEU A 65 -11.50 -0.73 22.55
C LEU A 65 -12.53 -1.80 22.14
N GLU A 66 -13.24 -2.38 23.11
CA GLU A 66 -14.20 -3.48 22.91
C GLU A 66 -13.61 -4.69 22.15
N GLN A 67 -12.33 -4.98 22.38
CA GLN A 67 -11.60 -6.08 21.73
C GLN A 67 -11.34 -7.25 22.69
N PRO A 68 -11.25 -8.49 22.16
CA PRO A 68 -10.80 -9.63 22.95
C PRO A 68 -9.37 -9.41 23.46
N TYR A 69 -9.17 -9.60 24.78
CA TYR A 69 -7.88 -9.37 25.44
C TYR A 69 -6.73 -10.12 24.78
N ASP A 70 -6.90 -11.40 24.45
CA ASP A 70 -5.81 -12.22 23.89
C ASP A 70 -5.36 -11.71 22.51
N ALA A 71 -6.30 -11.24 21.68
CA ALA A 71 -6.00 -10.68 20.38
C ALA A 71 -5.31 -9.33 20.51
N PHE A 72 -5.83 -8.44 21.36
CA PHE A 72 -5.22 -7.14 21.66
C PHE A 72 -3.81 -7.29 22.23
N PHE A 73 -3.63 -8.21 23.18
CA PHE A 73 -2.34 -8.50 23.79
C PHE A 73 -1.32 -9.00 22.75
N ALA A 74 -1.72 -9.91 21.88
CA ALA A 74 -0.86 -10.40 20.80
C ALA A 74 -0.48 -9.28 19.83
N GLU A 75 -1.42 -8.41 19.46
CA GLU A 75 -1.15 -7.25 18.60
C GLU A 75 -0.18 -6.26 19.26
N CYS A 76 -0.42 -5.86 20.51
CA CYS A 76 0.47 -4.98 21.26
C CYS A 76 1.87 -5.57 21.41
N LYS A 77 1.96 -6.87 21.71
CA LYS A 77 3.23 -7.57 21.79
C LYS A 77 3.96 -7.52 20.46
N ASN A 78 3.30 -7.89 19.36
CA ASN A 78 3.89 -7.83 18.04
C ASN A 78 4.31 -6.41 17.66
N ALA A 79 3.50 -5.39 17.96
CA ALA A 79 3.85 -4.00 17.71
C ALA A 79 5.10 -3.55 18.47
N LEU A 80 5.34 -4.05 19.69
CA LEU A 80 6.51 -3.69 20.50
C LEU A 80 7.74 -4.58 20.28
N THR A 81 7.60 -5.73 19.59
CA THR A 81 8.69 -6.68 19.33
C THR A 81 9.08 -6.79 17.87
N THR A 82 8.39 -6.11 16.95
CA THR A 82 8.73 -6.12 15.52
C THR A 82 9.80 -5.07 15.21
N HIS A 83 10.90 -5.50 14.58
CA HIS A 83 11.95 -4.58 14.13
C HIS A 83 11.44 -3.67 13.00
N MET A 84 11.77 -2.38 13.07
CA MET A 84 11.22 -1.28 12.25
C MET A 84 9.74 -0.97 12.46
N GLY A 85 9.08 -1.62 13.43
CA GLY A 85 7.68 -1.44 13.70
C GLY A 85 6.79 -2.36 12.86
N LEU A 86 5.58 -2.60 13.38
CA LEU A 86 4.57 -3.42 12.71
C LEU A 86 3.83 -2.57 11.67
N ARG A 87 3.53 -3.15 10.50
CA ARG A 87 2.78 -2.45 9.45
C ARG A 87 1.42 -2.01 9.96
N GLY A 88 1.05 -0.76 9.67
CA GLY A 88 -0.21 -0.18 10.13
C GLY A 88 -0.15 0.33 11.58
N PHE A 89 1.02 0.33 12.22
CA PHE A 89 1.22 0.93 13.53
C PHE A 89 2.21 2.10 13.45
N ASP A 90 1.87 3.19 14.13
CA ASP A 90 2.73 4.35 14.30
C ASP A 90 3.10 4.53 15.77
N TYR A 91 4.32 5.02 15.99
CA TYR A 91 4.90 5.16 17.34
C TYR A 91 5.26 6.61 17.58
N GLU A 92 4.82 7.16 18.69
CA GLU A 92 5.06 8.56 19.05
C GLU A 92 5.59 8.64 20.48
N ILE A 93 6.45 9.63 20.73
CA ILE A 93 6.79 10.03 22.08
C ILE A 93 6.34 11.47 22.25
N CYS A 94 5.31 11.68 23.07
CA CYS A 94 4.84 13.00 23.42
C CYS A 94 5.77 13.57 24.49
N LEU A 95 6.58 14.56 24.10
CA LEU A 95 7.45 15.34 25.00
C LEU A 95 6.90 16.75 25.26
N GLU A 96 5.73 17.08 24.72
CA GLU A 96 5.10 18.41 24.84
C GLU A 96 4.80 18.78 26.30
N ASP A 97 4.38 17.80 27.10
CA ASP A 97 4.29 17.93 28.55
C ASP A 97 5.56 17.34 29.18
N ALA A 98 6.56 18.20 29.43
CA ALA A 98 7.83 17.79 30.00
C ALA A 98 7.71 17.12 31.38
N GLU A 99 6.60 17.34 32.10
CA GLU A 99 6.35 16.69 33.39
C GLU A 99 5.75 15.29 33.24
N LYS A 100 5.13 14.98 32.09
CA LYS A 100 4.48 13.69 31.81
C LYS A 100 4.81 13.21 30.39
N PRO A 101 6.09 12.91 30.10
CA PRO A 101 6.42 12.31 28.83
C PRO A 101 5.71 10.96 28.71
N ALA A 102 5.19 10.64 27.54
CA ALA A 102 4.46 9.40 27.30
C ALA A 102 4.82 8.79 25.95
N PHE A 103 4.90 7.47 25.91
CA PHE A 103 5.06 6.70 24.69
C PHE A 103 3.69 6.22 24.24
N LYS A 104 3.36 6.53 22.99
CA LYS A 104 2.07 6.23 22.39
C LYS A 104 2.22 5.32 21.19
N VAL A 105 1.32 4.35 21.09
CA VAL A 105 1.22 3.44 19.95
C VAL A 105 -0.15 3.62 19.33
N TYR A 106 -0.18 3.91 18.04
CA TYR A 106 -1.41 4.05 17.26
C TYR A 106 -1.52 2.94 16.23
N LYS A 107 -2.74 2.47 15.98
CA LYS A 107 -3.06 1.66 14.81
C LYS A 107 -3.70 2.58 13.77
N CYS A 108 -3.14 2.62 12.57
CA CYS A 108 -3.49 3.50 11.47
C CYS A 108 -4.19 2.73 10.32
N GLU A 109 -4.82 1.60 10.61
CA GLU A 109 -5.57 0.82 9.62
C GLU A 109 -7.01 1.35 9.50
N GLY A 110 -7.26 2.16 8.48
CA GLY A 110 -8.56 2.79 8.22
C GLY A 110 -8.76 4.10 8.99
N TYR A 111 -8.74 4.05 10.32
CA TYR A 111 -8.79 5.22 11.19
C TYR A 111 -7.73 5.12 12.29
N GLU A 112 -7.23 6.28 12.72
CA GLU A 112 -6.21 6.36 13.76
C GLU A 112 -6.82 6.03 15.13
N THR A 113 -6.31 4.97 15.76
CA THR A 113 -6.76 4.50 17.07
C THR A 113 -5.58 4.43 18.02
N LEU A 114 -5.69 5.06 19.20
CA LEU A 114 -4.68 4.95 20.25
C LEU A 114 -4.79 3.58 20.94
N TYR A 115 -3.74 2.77 20.84
CA TYR A 115 -3.68 1.42 21.41
C TYR A 115 -2.98 1.41 22.77
N LEU A 116 -1.89 2.15 22.90
CA LEU A 116 -1.12 2.23 24.15
C LEU A 116 -0.77 3.68 24.44
N ASP A 117 -0.96 4.10 25.68
CA ASP A 117 -0.47 5.36 26.23
C ASP A 117 0.28 5.05 27.52
N VAL A 118 1.60 5.09 27.45
CA VAL A 118 2.48 4.54 28.48
C VAL A 118 3.34 5.67 29.06
N PRO A 119 3.19 6.00 30.36
CA PRO A 119 3.96 7.08 30.96
C PRO A 119 5.44 6.72 31.01
N LEU A 120 6.29 7.67 30.64
CA LEU A 120 7.73 7.52 30.61
C LEU A 120 8.36 8.17 31.83
N ARG A 121 9.38 7.52 32.39
CA ARG A 121 10.28 8.10 33.39
C ARG A 121 11.65 8.28 32.80
N LYS A 122 12.17 9.51 32.82
CA LYS A 122 13.54 9.79 32.39
C LYS A 122 14.55 9.08 33.28
N VAL A 123 15.53 8.42 32.68
CA VAL A 123 16.62 7.72 33.38
C VAL A 123 17.98 8.17 32.82
N SER A 124 18.98 8.24 33.68
CA SER A 124 20.33 8.71 33.31
C SER A 124 21.20 7.64 32.65
N ASN A 125 20.76 6.38 32.68
CA ASN A 125 21.59 5.22 32.34
C ASN A 125 20.94 4.37 31.24
N CYS A 126 21.73 4.01 30.22
CA CYS A 126 21.36 3.17 29.09
C CYS A 126 21.99 1.76 29.10
N TYR A 127 22.84 1.41 30.08
CA TYR A 127 23.62 0.16 30.09
C TYR A 127 22.72 -1.06 29.93
N GLN A 128 21.55 -1.05 30.54
CA GLN A 128 20.58 -2.12 30.44
C GLN A 128 20.09 -2.39 29.01
N LEU A 129 19.92 -1.37 28.17
CA LEU A 129 19.54 -1.52 26.77
C LEU A 129 20.74 -1.96 25.92
N LEU A 130 21.93 -1.44 26.22
CA LEU A 130 23.17 -1.82 25.52
C LEU A 130 23.59 -3.25 25.82
N ASP A 131 23.58 -3.67 27.09
CA ASP A 131 23.89 -5.03 27.52
C ASP A 131 22.92 -6.01 26.86
N ALA A 132 21.62 -5.71 26.87
CA ALA A 132 20.61 -6.53 26.18
C ALA A 132 20.83 -6.58 24.66
N ALA A 133 21.27 -5.49 24.03
CA ALA A 133 21.60 -5.47 22.61
C ALA A 133 22.84 -6.32 22.29
N ILE A 134 23.85 -6.29 23.16
CA ILE A 134 25.05 -7.14 23.05
C ILE A 134 24.67 -8.61 23.19
N GLU A 135 23.88 -8.95 24.21
CA GLU A 135 23.37 -10.31 24.42
C GLU A 135 22.55 -10.79 23.20
N ALA A 136 21.64 -9.96 22.69
CA ALA A 136 20.86 -10.27 21.50
C ALA A 136 21.73 -10.47 20.25
N GLY A 137 22.81 -9.70 20.09
CA GLY A 137 23.78 -9.85 19.00
C GLY A 137 24.67 -11.09 19.11
N GLN A 138 24.88 -11.61 20.33
CA GLN A 138 25.62 -12.86 20.57
C GLN A 138 24.75 -14.10 20.42
N GLN A 139 23.44 -13.96 20.62
CA GLN A 139 22.48 -15.01 20.30
C GLN A 139 22.45 -15.20 18.79
N LYS A 140 22.73 -16.43 18.34
CA LYS A 140 22.67 -16.83 16.93
C LYS A 140 21.33 -16.35 16.36
N PRO A 141 21.29 -15.63 15.22
CA PRO A 141 20.04 -15.08 14.70
C PRO A 141 19.02 -16.20 14.64
N GLN A 142 17.95 -16.08 15.44
CA GLN A 142 16.79 -16.93 15.26
C GLN A 142 16.37 -16.73 13.80
N ALA A 143 16.27 -17.83 13.05
CA ALA A 143 15.77 -17.80 11.70
C ALA A 143 14.49 -16.97 11.70
N ALA A 144 14.42 -15.99 10.80
CA ALA A 144 13.22 -15.19 10.63
C ALA A 144 12.04 -16.17 10.58
N PRO A 145 10.95 -15.94 11.35
CA PRO A 145 9.78 -16.78 11.24
C PRO A 145 9.40 -16.79 9.77
N ASP A 146 9.31 -17.99 9.18
CA ASP A 146 8.94 -18.19 7.78
C ASP A 146 7.74 -17.30 7.51
N SER A 147 7.98 -16.21 6.79
CA SER A 147 6.96 -15.24 6.53
C SER A 147 5.93 -15.95 5.67
N GLU A 148 4.74 -16.23 6.22
CA GLU A 148 3.57 -16.69 5.46
C GLU A 148 3.30 -15.79 4.23
N SER A 149 3.87 -14.58 4.24
CA SER A 149 3.99 -13.64 3.12
C SER A 149 4.70 -14.20 1.87
N GLU A 150 5.73 -15.04 1.97
CA GLU A 150 6.43 -15.55 0.77
C GLU A 150 5.57 -16.54 -0.02
N ALA A 151 4.76 -17.35 0.67
CA ALA A 151 3.78 -18.22 0.02
C ALA A 151 2.68 -17.41 -0.70
N GLN A 152 2.20 -16.31 -0.10
CA GLN A 152 1.20 -15.44 -0.73
C GLN A 152 1.76 -14.61 -1.90
N ILE A 153 3.02 -14.17 -1.81
CA ILE A 153 3.71 -13.44 -2.89
C ILE A 153 3.98 -14.36 -4.08
N THR A 154 4.36 -15.61 -3.83
CA THR A 154 4.61 -16.60 -4.90
C THR A 154 3.31 -17.05 -5.59
N THR A 155 2.20 -17.20 -4.86
CA THR A 155 0.90 -17.50 -5.48
C THR A 155 0.36 -16.33 -6.30
N SER A 156 0.48 -15.09 -5.82
CA SER A 156 0.01 -13.90 -6.55
C SER A 156 0.81 -13.63 -7.83
N LEU A 157 2.13 -13.88 -7.83
CA LEU A 157 2.95 -13.80 -9.04
C LEU A 157 2.55 -14.85 -10.08
N ALA A 158 2.29 -16.09 -9.66
CA ALA A 158 1.85 -17.16 -10.57
C ALA A 158 0.48 -16.86 -11.19
N GLU A 159 -0.45 -16.29 -10.43
CA GLU A 159 -1.75 -15.84 -10.92
C GLU A 159 -1.62 -14.70 -11.93
N TYR A 160 -0.73 -13.73 -11.67
CA TYR A 160 -0.46 -12.65 -12.60
C TYR A 160 0.15 -13.16 -13.92
N GLU A 161 1.13 -14.06 -13.87
CA GLU A 161 1.71 -14.67 -15.06
C GLU A 161 0.69 -15.47 -15.89
N LYS A 162 -0.25 -16.14 -15.22
CA LYS A 162 -1.36 -16.84 -15.88
C LYS A 162 -2.28 -15.84 -16.57
N TYR A 163 -2.66 -14.76 -15.89
CA TYR A 163 -3.51 -13.71 -16.46
C TYR A 163 -2.86 -13.05 -17.69
N VAL A 164 -1.56 -12.75 -17.64
CA VAL A 164 -0.83 -12.17 -18.77
C VAL A 164 -0.83 -13.12 -19.98
N ARG A 165 -0.60 -14.42 -19.76
CA ARG A 165 -0.65 -15.42 -20.83
C ARG A 165 -2.03 -15.55 -21.44
N GLU A 166 -3.09 -15.61 -20.61
CA GLU A 166 -4.47 -15.69 -21.10
C GLU A 166 -4.88 -14.43 -21.86
N SER A 167 -4.46 -13.25 -21.40
CA SER A 167 -4.70 -11.97 -22.08
C SER A 167 -4.05 -11.94 -23.46
N LYS A 168 -2.78 -12.36 -23.57
CA LYS A 168 -2.07 -12.44 -24.85
C LYS A 168 -2.68 -13.45 -25.82
N LEU A 169 -3.20 -14.58 -25.31
CA LEU A 169 -3.88 -15.57 -26.14
C LEU A 169 -5.21 -15.02 -26.68
N LYS A 170 -6.00 -14.34 -25.85
CA LYS A 170 -7.24 -13.66 -26.28
C LYS A 170 -6.96 -12.55 -27.29
N GLU A 171 -5.90 -11.78 -27.11
CA GLU A 171 -5.46 -10.75 -28.06
C GLU A 171 -5.18 -11.37 -29.44
N GLN A 172 -4.46 -12.50 -29.50
CA GLN A 172 -4.17 -13.21 -30.75
C GLN A 172 -5.44 -13.77 -31.41
N GLU A 173 -6.37 -14.33 -30.64
CA GLU A 173 -7.66 -14.80 -31.16
C GLU A 173 -8.49 -13.66 -31.75
N LEU A 174 -8.52 -12.51 -31.08
CA LEU A 174 -9.22 -11.32 -31.56
C LEU A 174 -8.61 -10.82 -32.87
N LEU A 175 -7.28 -10.76 -32.94
CA LEU A 175 -6.54 -10.37 -34.13
C LEU A 175 -6.87 -11.31 -35.31
N LYS A 176 -6.93 -12.63 -35.07
CA LYS A 176 -7.29 -13.63 -36.08
C LYS A 176 -8.71 -13.44 -36.60
N LYS A 177 -9.68 -13.18 -35.70
CA LYS A 177 -11.07 -12.87 -36.06
C LYS A 177 -11.16 -11.59 -36.90
N PHE A 178 -10.42 -10.56 -36.50
CA PHE A 178 -10.35 -9.30 -37.25
C PHE A 178 -9.79 -9.50 -38.65
N LEU A 179 -8.72 -10.28 -38.79
CA LEU A 179 -8.10 -10.59 -40.08
C LEU A 179 -9.06 -11.35 -41.02
N LEU A 180 -9.84 -12.28 -40.46
CA LEU A 180 -10.88 -13.01 -41.20
C LEU A 180 -11.99 -12.07 -41.69
N LEU A 181 -12.45 -11.16 -40.83
CA LEU A 181 -13.46 -10.15 -41.18
C LEU A 181 -12.94 -9.22 -42.29
N LEU A 182 -11.69 -8.76 -42.16
CA LEU A 182 -11.04 -7.88 -43.12
C LEU A 182 -10.90 -8.56 -44.48
N ASN A 183 -10.55 -9.85 -44.51
CA ASN A 183 -10.50 -10.64 -45.73
C ASN A 183 -11.89 -10.85 -46.35
N SER A 184 -12.92 -11.11 -45.53
CA SER A 184 -14.30 -11.20 -45.99
C SER A 184 -14.77 -9.87 -46.62
N LYS A 185 -14.47 -8.73 -45.99
CA LYS A 185 -14.77 -7.40 -46.54
C LYS A 185 -14.00 -7.11 -47.82
N LYS A 186 -12.71 -7.45 -47.90
CA LYS A 186 -11.91 -7.36 -49.14
C LYS A 186 -12.50 -8.20 -50.27
N ALA A 187 -12.97 -9.41 -49.97
CA ALA A 187 -13.64 -10.26 -50.96
C ALA A 187 -14.95 -9.65 -51.45
N HIS A 188 -15.75 -9.10 -50.53
CA HIS A 188 -17.00 -8.41 -50.86
C HIS A 188 -16.77 -7.15 -51.72
N ILE A 189 -15.72 -6.37 -51.41
CA ILE A 189 -15.34 -5.21 -52.23
C ILE A 189 -14.97 -5.66 -53.65
N ARG A 190 -14.12 -6.69 -53.80
CA ARG A 190 -13.77 -7.23 -55.13
C ARG A 190 -14.98 -7.74 -55.90
N GLU A 191 -15.94 -8.36 -55.22
CA GLU A 191 -17.17 -8.83 -55.84
C GLU A 191 -18.03 -7.64 -56.34
N LEU A 192 -18.20 -6.61 -55.52
CA LEU A 192 -18.90 -5.38 -55.91
C LEU A 192 -18.19 -4.66 -57.06
N GLU A 193 -16.85 -4.56 -57.03
CA GLU A 193 -16.04 -4.02 -58.12
C GLU A 193 -16.25 -4.81 -59.41
N SER A 194 -16.24 -6.15 -59.36
CA SER A 194 -16.51 -7.01 -60.52
C SER A 194 -17.93 -6.82 -61.06
N GLN A 195 -18.93 -6.64 -60.19
CA GLN A 195 -20.31 -6.36 -60.59
C GLN A 195 -20.47 -4.96 -61.22
N LEU A 196 -19.74 -3.96 -60.73
CA LEU A 196 -19.66 -2.62 -61.31
C LEU A 196 -18.99 -2.65 -62.69
N GLU A 197 -17.88 -3.36 -62.85
CA GLU A 197 -17.21 -3.53 -64.15
C GLU A 197 -18.08 -4.28 -65.18
N LYS A 198 -18.81 -5.32 -64.74
CA LYS A 198 -19.77 -6.05 -65.59
C LYS A 198 -20.97 -5.19 -66.01
N LYS A 199 -21.45 -4.30 -65.14
CA LYS A 199 -22.51 -3.33 -65.48
C LYS A 199 -22.00 -2.18 -66.36
N GLY A 200 -20.77 -1.72 -66.15
CA GLY A 200 -20.11 -0.70 -66.98
C GLY A 200 -19.75 -1.18 -68.39
N SER A 201 -19.53 -2.50 -68.56
CA SER A 201 -19.22 -3.10 -69.86
C SER A 201 -20.45 -3.48 -70.70
N SER A 202 -21.66 -3.43 -70.15
CA SER A 202 -22.92 -3.75 -70.87
C SER A 202 -23.84 -2.56 -71.15
N GLY A 203 -23.34 -1.32 -71.07
CA GLY A 203 -24.15 -0.11 -71.14
C GLY A 203 -23.57 1.03 -71.97
N LYS A 204 -23.05 0.77 -73.18
CA LYS A 204 -22.99 1.81 -74.22
C LYS A 204 -24.40 2.02 -74.76
N ASN A 205 -25.19 2.90 -74.13
CA ASN A 205 -26.05 3.89 -74.79
C ASN A 205 -27.09 4.49 -73.83
N ASN A 206 -27.22 5.81 -73.97
CA ASN A 206 -28.40 6.64 -73.78
C ASN A 206 -28.90 6.98 -72.36
N GLN A 207 -28.75 8.29 -72.11
CA GLN A 207 -29.82 9.27 -71.85
C GLN A 207 -29.86 9.90 -70.45
N ARG A 208 -29.95 11.24 -70.51
CA ARG A 208 -30.13 12.22 -69.44
C ARG A 208 -31.41 11.99 -68.62
N THR A 209 -31.45 12.72 -67.48
CA THR A 209 -32.55 13.06 -66.54
C THR A 209 -32.85 11.99 -65.49
N SER A 210 -33.04 12.27 -64.20
CA SER A 210 -33.77 13.37 -63.53
C SER A 210 -33.45 13.36 -62.01
N SER A 211 -33.83 14.47 -61.36
CA SER A 211 -33.92 14.78 -59.91
C SER A 211 -34.59 13.73 -59.01
N ASP A 212 -34.42 13.95 -57.70
CA ASP A 212 -35.13 13.45 -56.49
C ASP A 212 -34.50 12.25 -55.79
N GLU A 213 -34.37 12.16 -54.47
CA GLU A 213 -34.44 13.06 -53.29
C GLU A 213 -34.10 12.12 -52.09
N GLU A 214 -33.79 12.70 -50.92
CA GLU A 214 -33.79 12.06 -49.58
C GLU A 214 -32.56 11.25 -49.07
N ASP A 215 -31.76 11.97 -48.28
CA ASP A 215 -31.31 11.68 -46.91
C ASP A 215 -31.28 10.25 -46.36
N GLU A 216 -30.13 9.85 -45.82
CA GLU A 216 -30.05 9.46 -44.40
C GLU A 216 -28.59 9.49 -43.89
N ALA A 217 -28.33 10.49 -43.04
CA ALA A 217 -27.07 10.72 -42.36
C ALA A 217 -26.90 9.77 -41.15
N TYR A 218 -25.82 8.99 -41.12
CA TYR A 218 -25.26 8.44 -39.89
C TYR A 218 -23.74 8.59 -39.88
N GLY A 219 -23.29 9.84 -39.71
CA GLY A 219 -21.92 10.16 -39.32
C GLY A 219 -21.91 10.54 -37.84
N ALA A 220 -21.59 9.58 -36.97
CA ALA A 220 -21.45 9.85 -35.53
C ALA A 220 -20.22 10.71 -35.26
N ALA A 221 -20.44 11.82 -34.54
CA ALA A 221 -19.47 12.85 -34.22
C ALA A 221 -18.32 12.35 -33.34
N THR A 222 -17.09 12.46 -33.81
CA THR A 222 -15.89 12.47 -32.97
C THR A 222 -15.66 13.90 -32.50
N GLN A 223 -16.10 14.25 -31.29
CA GLN A 223 -15.68 15.49 -30.62
C GLN A 223 -14.22 15.34 -30.17
N ALA A 224 -13.34 16.12 -30.80
CA ALA A 224 -12.02 16.44 -30.28
C ALA A 224 -12.19 17.42 -29.11
N MET A 225 -11.66 17.09 -27.93
CA MET A 225 -11.48 18.06 -26.85
C MET A 225 -10.26 18.93 -27.18
N ASN A 226 -10.50 20.20 -27.49
CA ASN A 226 -9.47 21.22 -27.42
C ASN A 226 -9.17 21.51 -25.95
N VAL A 227 -7.89 21.43 -25.59
CA VAL A 227 -7.34 21.98 -24.36
C VAL A 227 -6.97 23.41 -24.69
N ASP A 228 -7.84 24.35 -24.34
CA ASP A 228 -7.48 25.77 -24.33
C ASP A 228 -6.94 26.10 -22.95
N ASP A 229 -5.65 26.39 -22.96
CA ASP A 229 -4.81 26.91 -21.90
C ASP A 229 -4.96 28.44 -21.96
N ASP A 230 -5.78 29.03 -21.09
CA ASP A 230 -5.87 30.48 -20.95
C ASP A 230 -5.69 30.87 -19.48
N ASN A 231 -4.46 31.29 -19.23
CA ASN A 231 -4.00 32.13 -18.15
C ASN A 231 -4.52 33.56 -18.40
N ASP A 232 -5.29 34.16 -17.48
CA ASP A 232 -5.09 35.58 -17.09
C ASP A 232 -5.99 36.07 -15.94
N SER A 233 -5.31 36.54 -14.90
CA SER A 233 -5.44 37.88 -14.29
C SER A 233 -6.79 38.40 -13.76
N ASP A 234 -6.94 38.41 -12.43
CA ASP A 234 -7.21 39.63 -11.61
C ASP A 234 -6.80 39.40 -10.14
#